data_AF-A0A538RSJ5-F1
#
_entry.id   AF-A0A538RSJ5-F1
#
_cell.length_a   1.000
_cell.length_b   1.000
_cell.length_c   1.000
_cell.angle_alpha   90.00
_cell.angle_beta   90.00
_cell.angle_gamma   90.00
#
_symmetry.space_group_name_H-M   'P 1'
#
loop_
_entity.id
_entity.type
_entity.pdbx_description
1 polymer ?
#
loop_
_entity_poly.entity_id
_entity_poly.type
_entity_poly.pdbx_seq_one_letter_code
_entity_poly.pdbx_strand_id
1 'polypeptide(L)'
;MTCIVCGRRIEEGRRHGQPPREAKYCLKCRADRRRRSKLKYTWRPEYDNYLKAQYFGGLKRRFQVLNRMICMTGLPRWYIKRQAERLGLTMHMDRKPWTGTELELLENMVGRVSSATIAKRLRRPEGSVVNKLKRMGTSRRVRDGYTMRELELCLGEDHHKISGWIKNGWLQDRLQGTRRHNGNGKDIHRIREDDIVDFIRNHPQEINLGKVDQTWFLDLVLLKGREVRQAKSARDAVVLADDAAA
;
A
#
# COMPACT_ATOMS: atom_id res chain seq x y z
N MET A 1 -4.10 50.60 -3.10
CA MET A 1 -5.41 49.95 -3.33
C MET A 1 -6.12 49.71 -2.01
N THR A 2 -7.40 50.10 -1.90
CA THR A 2 -8.26 49.87 -0.72
C THR A 2 -9.30 48.80 -1.01
N CYS A 3 -9.69 48.05 0.01
CA CYS A 3 -10.73 47.02 -0.10
C CYS A 3 -12.10 47.68 -0.29
N ILE A 4 -12.84 47.29 -1.34
CA ILE A 4 -14.21 47.80 -1.61
C ILE A 4 -15.18 47.54 -0.45
N VAL A 5 -14.95 46.50 0.36
CA VAL A 5 -15.89 46.08 1.42
C VAL A 5 -15.58 46.70 2.78
N CYS A 6 -14.31 46.92 3.12
CA CYS A 6 -13.92 47.35 4.46
C CYS A 6 -12.98 48.56 4.50
N GLY A 7 -12.69 49.17 3.35
CA GLY A 7 -11.82 50.35 3.22
C GLY A 7 -10.34 50.11 3.54
N ARG A 8 -9.97 48.97 4.15
CA ARG A 8 -8.57 48.69 4.55
C ARG A 8 -7.64 48.66 3.33
N ARG A 9 -6.44 49.22 3.50
CA ARG A 9 -5.35 49.12 2.53
C ARG A 9 -5.06 47.64 2.26
N ILE A 10 -5.03 47.27 0.98
CA ILE A 10 -4.72 45.91 0.55
C ILE A 10 -3.20 45.78 0.55
N GLU A 11 -2.67 44.81 1.27
CA GLU A 11 -1.25 44.47 1.23
C GLU A 11 -0.85 44.10 -0.20
N GLU A 12 0.21 44.73 -0.71
CA GLU A 12 0.80 44.38 -1.99
C GLU A 12 1.30 42.94 -1.91
N GLY A 13 0.73 42.06 -2.73
CA GLY A 13 1.13 40.66 -2.73
C GLY A 13 2.58 40.54 -3.16
N ARG A 14 3.46 40.00 -2.29
CA ARG A 14 4.84 39.70 -2.65
C ARG A 14 4.86 38.73 -3.84
N ARG A 15 5.34 39.18 -4.98
CA ARG A 15 5.76 38.32 -6.09
C ARG A 15 7.06 38.86 -6.68
N HIS A 16 8.09 38.03 -6.66
CA HIS A 16 9.32 38.25 -7.41
C HIS A 16 8.98 38.51 -8.88
N GLY A 17 9.21 39.73 -9.36
CA GLY A 17 9.27 40.06 -10.79
C GLY A 17 7.95 40.15 -11.58
N GLN A 18 6.77 40.24 -10.94
CA GLN A 18 5.51 40.47 -11.67
C GLN A 18 4.75 41.69 -11.12
N PRO A 19 4.14 42.53 -11.99
CA PRO A 19 3.35 43.67 -11.55
C PRO A 19 2.15 43.20 -10.70
N PRO A 20 1.82 43.91 -9.62
CA PRO A 20 0.77 43.51 -8.70
C PRO A 20 -0.59 43.52 -9.40
N ARG A 21 -1.27 42.36 -9.44
CA ARG A 21 -2.67 42.27 -9.89
C ARG A 21 -3.55 43.09 -8.94
N GLU A 22 -4.34 44.01 -9.48
CA GLU A 22 -5.28 44.83 -8.71
C GLU A 22 -6.32 43.96 -7.98
N ALA A 23 -6.08 43.69 -6.70
CA ALA A 23 -7.04 42.97 -5.89
C ALA A 23 -8.19 43.90 -5.50
N LYS A 24 -9.44 43.51 -5.81
CA LYS A 24 -10.65 44.27 -5.43
C LYS A 24 -11.00 44.17 -3.93
N TYR A 25 -10.45 43.19 -3.22
CA TYR A 25 -10.78 42.89 -1.82
C TYR A 25 -9.53 42.48 -1.03
N CYS A 26 -9.44 42.84 0.25
CA CYS A 26 -8.40 42.35 1.16
C CYS A 26 -8.57 40.85 1.46
N LEU A 27 -7.53 40.21 2.02
CA LEU A 27 -7.53 38.77 2.33
C LEU A 27 -8.72 38.35 3.22
N LYS A 28 -9.04 39.14 4.25
CA LYS A 28 -10.17 38.90 5.15
C LYS A 28 -11.51 38.93 4.40
N CYS A 29 -11.82 40.03 3.70
CA CYS A 29 -13.08 40.17 2.98
C CYS A 29 -13.22 39.17 1.82
N ARG A 30 -12.11 38.82 1.16
CA ARG A 30 -12.09 37.75 0.16
C ARG A 30 -12.40 36.39 0.79
N ALA A 31 -11.81 36.08 1.95
CA ALA A 31 -12.08 34.84 2.68
C ALA A 31 -13.54 34.79 3.19
N ASP A 32 -14.07 35.88 3.74
CA ASP A 32 -15.44 35.95 4.24
C ASP A 32 -16.47 35.80 3.12
N ARG A 33 -16.23 36.41 1.93
CA ARG A 33 -17.09 36.19 0.76
C ARG A 33 -17.03 34.75 0.25
N ARG A 34 -15.87 34.10 0.31
CA ARG A 34 -15.76 32.65 0.01
C ARG A 34 -16.53 31.81 1.04
N ARG A 35 -16.51 32.19 2.32
CA ARG A 35 -17.25 31.50 3.39
C ARG A 35 -18.78 31.73 3.31
N ARG A 36 -19.22 32.88 2.81
CA ARG A 36 -20.65 33.23 2.61
C ARG A 36 -21.29 32.61 1.36
N SER A 37 -20.60 31.72 0.64
CA SER A 37 -21.26 30.96 -0.44
C SER A 37 -22.45 30.21 0.15
N LYS A 38 -23.64 30.37 -0.45
CA LYS A 38 -24.87 29.65 -0.04
C LYS A 38 -24.54 28.18 0.20
N LEU A 39 -24.97 27.65 1.35
CA LEU A 39 -24.81 26.22 1.63
C LEU A 39 -25.43 25.44 0.47
N LYS A 40 -24.63 24.61 -0.20
CA LYS A 40 -25.07 23.85 -1.38
C LYS A 40 -26.26 22.93 -1.08
N TYR A 41 -26.41 22.53 0.19
CA TYR A 41 -27.45 21.62 0.67
C TYR A 41 -28.10 22.21 1.92
N THR A 42 -29.43 22.24 1.94
CA THR A 42 -30.23 22.70 3.08
C THR A 42 -30.68 21.49 3.88
N TRP A 43 -30.37 21.46 5.18
CA TRP A 43 -30.78 20.41 6.09
C TRP A 43 -31.96 20.86 6.94
N ARG A 44 -33.05 20.08 7.00
CA ARG A 44 -34.23 20.39 7.81
C ARG A 44 -34.23 19.61 9.13
N PRO A 45 -34.72 20.16 10.24
CA PRO A 45 -34.79 19.46 11.53
C PRO A 45 -35.59 18.16 11.50
N GLU A 46 -36.61 18.06 10.64
CA GLU A 46 -37.40 16.83 10.42
C GLU A 46 -36.52 15.63 10.03
N TYR A 47 -35.44 15.89 9.29
CA TYR A 47 -34.52 14.85 8.85
C TYR A 47 -33.65 14.31 10.00
N ASP A 48 -33.36 15.13 11.01
CA ASP A 48 -32.66 14.67 12.22
C ASP A 48 -33.52 13.69 13.00
N ASN A 49 -34.80 14.00 13.18
CA ASN A 49 -35.75 13.12 13.87
C ASN A 49 -35.89 11.79 13.14
N TYR A 50 -36.00 11.83 11.81
CA TYR A 50 -36.03 10.63 10.98
C TYR A 50 -34.77 9.77 11.13
N LEU A 51 -33.59 10.41 11.09
CA LEU A 51 -32.30 9.73 11.28
C LEU A 51 -32.20 9.10 12.66
N LYS A 52 -32.50 9.84 13.73
CA LYS A 52 -32.48 9.29 15.10
C LYS A 52 -33.43 8.10 15.25
N ALA A 53 -34.61 8.17 14.65
CA ALA A 53 -35.63 7.12 14.75
C ALA A 53 -35.30 5.87 13.93
N GLN A 54 -34.58 5.98 12.81
CA GLN A 54 -34.45 4.86 11.85
C GLN A 54 -33.01 4.39 11.63
N TYR A 55 -32.01 5.23 11.90
CA TYR A 55 -30.60 4.97 11.62
C TYR A 55 -29.93 4.18 12.75
N PHE A 56 -30.44 2.98 13.01
CA PHE A 56 -29.89 2.04 13.99
C PHE A 56 -29.72 0.63 13.41
N GLY A 57 -29.14 -0.27 14.20
CA GLY A 57 -28.88 -1.65 13.80
C GLY A 57 -27.69 -1.82 12.86
N GLY A 58 -27.65 -2.96 12.15
CA GLY A 58 -26.55 -3.35 11.26
C GLY A 58 -26.48 -2.59 9.93
N LEU A 59 -25.46 -2.92 9.12
CA LEU A 59 -25.17 -2.20 7.87
C LEU A 59 -26.34 -2.19 6.88
N LYS A 60 -27.11 -3.30 6.78
CA LYS A 60 -28.22 -3.43 5.83
C LYS A 60 -29.33 -2.41 6.10
N ARG A 61 -29.76 -2.27 7.36
CA ARG A 61 -30.79 -1.30 7.75
C ARG A 61 -30.33 0.13 7.49
N ARG A 62 -29.12 0.48 7.91
CA ARG A 62 -28.52 1.81 7.66
C ARG A 62 -28.42 2.11 6.16
N PHE A 63 -28.08 1.12 5.33
CA PHE A 63 -28.05 1.27 3.88
C PHE A 63 -29.44 1.59 3.30
N GLN A 64 -30.48 0.90 3.76
CA GLN A 64 -31.86 1.14 3.34
C GLN A 64 -32.33 2.55 3.74
N VAL A 65 -32.04 2.97 4.97
CA VAL A 65 -32.37 4.32 5.47
C VAL A 65 -31.68 5.39 4.63
N LEU A 66 -30.39 5.21 4.30
CA LEU A 66 -29.68 6.13 3.42
C LEU A 66 -30.33 6.23 2.04
N ASN A 67 -30.68 5.12 1.42
CA ASN A 67 -31.32 5.13 0.09
C ASN A 67 -32.69 5.81 0.15
N ARG A 68 -33.50 5.52 1.18
CA ARG A 68 -34.80 6.16 1.37
C ARG A 68 -34.68 7.66 1.58
N MET A 69 -33.70 8.11 2.39
CA MET A 69 -33.43 9.55 2.55
C MET A 69 -32.95 10.22 1.27
N ILE A 70 -32.13 9.56 0.46
CA ILE A 70 -31.72 10.10 -0.85
C ILE A 70 -32.95 10.32 -1.73
N CYS A 71 -33.87 9.36 -1.81
CA CYS A 71 -35.10 9.50 -2.58
C CYS A 71 -36.03 10.60 -2.03
N MET A 72 -36.18 10.71 -0.71
CA MET A 72 -37.09 11.68 -0.09
C MET A 72 -36.56 13.11 -0.12
N THR A 73 -35.24 13.32 -0.09
CA THR A 73 -34.63 14.64 0.11
C THR A 73 -33.83 15.15 -1.07
N GLY A 74 -33.45 14.28 -2.02
CA GLY A 74 -32.51 14.60 -3.09
C GLY A 74 -31.07 14.88 -2.61
N LEU A 75 -30.78 14.69 -1.32
CA LEU A 75 -29.46 14.95 -0.74
C LEU A 75 -28.47 13.83 -1.08
N PRO A 76 -27.20 14.16 -1.35
CA PRO A 76 -26.22 13.15 -1.67
C PRO A 76 -25.86 12.31 -0.44
N ARG A 77 -25.57 11.02 -0.67
CA ARG A 77 -25.28 10.02 0.36
C ARG A 77 -24.23 10.44 1.38
N TRP A 78 -23.15 11.09 0.93
CA TRP A 78 -22.07 11.54 1.80
C TRP A 78 -22.53 12.62 2.80
N TYR A 79 -23.47 13.48 2.39
CA TYR A 79 -23.97 14.57 3.21
C TYR A 79 -24.85 14.04 4.34
N ILE A 80 -25.75 13.10 4.01
CA ILE A 80 -26.59 12.41 5.00
C ILE A 80 -25.71 11.64 6.00
N LYS A 81 -24.67 10.93 5.54
CA LYS A 81 -23.71 10.25 6.42
C LYS A 81 -22.99 11.23 7.36
N ARG A 82 -22.61 12.41 6.87
CA ARG A 82 -21.97 13.45 7.69
C ARG A 82 -22.92 13.99 8.77
N GLN A 83 -24.22 14.09 8.49
CA GLN A 83 -25.20 14.48 9.51
C GLN A 83 -25.41 13.36 10.53
N ALA A 84 -25.48 12.10 10.09
CA ALA A 84 -25.53 10.95 10.99
C ALA A 84 -24.30 10.90 11.93
N GLU A 85 -23.11 11.23 11.44
CA GLU A 85 -21.88 11.35 12.23
C GLU A 85 -21.98 12.50 13.24
N ARG A 86 -22.47 13.68 12.84
CA ARG A 86 -22.71 14.81 13.74
C ARG A 86 -23.68 14.47 14.86
N LEU A 87 -24.69 13.65 14.57
CA LEU A 87 -25.68 13.18 15.55
C LEU A 87 -25.18 12.02 16.42
N GLY A 88 -23.94 11.55 16.22
CA GLY A 88 -23.38 10.43 16.98
C GLY A 88 -24.00 9.06 16.64
N LEU A 89 -24.72 8.95 15.52
CA LEU A 89 -25.43 7.72 15.14
C LEU A 89 -24.55 6.73 14.37
N THR A 90 -23.31 7.11 14.04
CA THR A 90 -22.37 6.26 13.30
C THR A 90 -21.87 5.09 14.13
N MET A 91 -21.77 3.91 13.50
CA MET A 91 -21.05 2.79 14.10
C MET A 91 -19.58 3.13 14.22
N HIS A 92 -19.07 3.09 15.45
CA HIS A 92 -17.65 2.95 15.68
C HIS A 92 -17.31 1.48 15.45
N MET A 93 -16.48 1.20 14.45
CA MET A 93 -15.91 -0.13 14.30
C MET A 93 -14.83 -0.28 15.36
N ASP A 94 -14.85 -1.39 16.11
CA ASP A 94 -13.78 -1.74 17.04
C ASP A 94 -12.50 -1.98 16.24
N ARG A 95 -11.66 -0.94 16.16
CA ARG A 95 -10.38 -1.03 15.47
C ARG A 95 -9.40 -1.66 16.44
N LYS A 96 -9.03 -2.92 16.18
CA LYS A 96 -7.94 -3.58 16.91
C LYS A 96 -6.67 -2.71 16.82
N PRO A 97 -6.17 -2.12 17.93
CA PRO A 97 -4.99 -1.27 17.90
C PRO A 97 -3.76 -2.09 17.50
N TRP A 98 -2.75 -1.45 16.92
CA TRP A 98 -1.48 -2.12 16.60
C TRP A 98 -0.64 -2.25 17.86
N THR A 99 -0.18 -3.46 18.17
CA THR A 99 0.76 -3.68 19.29
C THR A 99 2.20 -3.45 18.83
N GLY A 100 3.12 -3.12 19.75
CA GLY A 100 4.55 -2.95 19.43
C GLY A 100 5.15 -4.18 18.76
N THR A 101 4.82 -5.36 19.26
CA THR A 101 5.23 -6.66 18.69
C THR A 101 4.76 -6.86 17.24
N GLU A 102 3.53 -6.44 16.91
CA GLU A 102 3.01 -6.51 15.54
C GLU A 102 3.73 -5.52 14.61
N LEU A 103 4.21 -4.38 15.13
CA LEU A 103 4.98 -3.40 14.36
C LEU A 103 6.38 -3.91 14.05
N GLU A 104 7.08 -4.49 15.03
CA GLU A 104 8.40 -5.09 14.83
C GLU A 104 8.34 -6.22 13.80
N LEU A 105 7.35 -7.11 13.92
CA LEU A 105 7.12 -8.17 12.93
C LEU A 105 6.77 -7.61 11.55
N LEU A 106 6.01 -6.53 11.48
CA LEU A 106 5.70 -5.86 10.23
C LEU A 106 6.98 -5.31 9.58
N GLU A 107 7.81 -4.57 10.31
CA GLU A 107 9.06 -4.00 9.82
C GLU A 107 10.02 -5.09 9.31
N ASN A 108 10.12 -6.20 10.02
CA ASN A 108 10.96 -7.34 9.63
C ASN A 108 10.50 -8.05 8.35
N MET A 109 9.21 -8.01 8.03
CA MET A 109 8.66 -8.71 6.84
C MET A 109 8.45 -7.79 5.64
N VAL A 110 8.35 -6.48 5.85
CA VAL A 110 8.12 -5.52 4.77
C VAL A 110 9.30 -5.51 3.80
N GLY A 111 8.98 -5.51 2.51
CA GLY A 111 9.99 -5.66 1.46
C GLY A 111 10.38 -7.11 1.20
N ARG A 112 10.23 -8.04 2.15
CA ARG A 112 10.53 -9.47 1.95
C ARG A 112 9.31 -10.27 1.50
N VAL A 113 8.15 -9.93 2.04
CA VAL A 113 6.93 -10.73 1.93
C VAL A 113 5.76 -9.86 1.44
N SER A 114 4.84 -10.45 0.68
CA SER A 114 3.66 -9.75 0.15
C SER A 114 2.71 -9.28 1.26
N SER A 115 1.95 -8.22 1.01
CA SER A 115 0.94 -7.70 1.95
C SER A 115 -0.07 -8.76 2.41
N ALA A 116 -0.48 -9.64 1.49
CA ALA A 116 -1.41 -10.72 1.78
C ALA A 116 -0.80 -11.77 2.74
N THR A 117 0.47 -12.12 2.58
CA THR A 117 1.13 -13.09 3.46
C THR A 117 1.45 -12.47 4.83
N ILE A 118 1.86 -11.20 4.87
CA ILE A 118 2.01 -10.45 6.13
C ILE A 118 0.68 -10.42 6.89
N ALA A 119 -0.43 -10.17 6.19
CA ALA A 119 -1.77 -10.16 6.77
C ALA A 119 -2.15 -11.52 7.40
N LYS A 120 -1.86 -12.63 6.71
CA LYS A 120 -2.06 -13.98 7.24
C LYS A 120 -1.23 -14.24 8.50
N ARG A 121 0.06 -13.88 8.50
CA ARG A 121 0.97 -14.07 9.64
C ARG A 121 0.56 -13.25 10.87
N LEU A 122 0.15 -11.99 10.65
CA LEU A 122 -0.33 -11.10 11.72
C LEU A 122 -1.79 -11.36 12.12
N ARG A 123 -2.48 -12.32 11.48
CA ARG A 123 -3.92 -12.59 11.63
C ARG A 123 -4.76 -11.30 11.56
N ARG A 124 -4.43 -10.42 10.61
CA ARG A 124 -5.10 -9.13 10.37
C ARG A 124 -5.62 -9.05 8.94
N PRO A 125 -6.67 -8.27 8.67
CA PRO A 125 -7.14 -8.07 7.31
C PRO A 125 -6.08 -7.30 6.49
N GLU A 126 -5.89 -7.72 5.23
CA GLU A 126 -4.87 -7.14 4.34
C GLU A 126 -4.99 -5.62 4.21
N GLY A 127 -6.22 -5.10 4.14
CA GLY A 127 -6.47 -3.65 4.08
C GLY A 127 -5.92 -2.90 5.30
N SER A 128 -5.90 -3.51 6.49
CA SER A 128 -5.33 -2.90 7.70
C SER A 128 -3.81 -2.80 7.59
N VAL A 129 -3.15 -3.86 7.12
CA VAL A 129 -1.70 -3.88 6.85
C VAL A 129 -1.34 -2.83 5.81
N VAL A 130 -2.04 -2.79 4.68
CA VAL A 130 -1.80 -1.80 3.61
C VAL A 130 -1.97 -0.37 4.11
N ASN A 131 -3.01 -0.10 4.90
CA ASN A 131 -3.22 1.24 5.46
C ASN A 131 -2.14 1.61 6.46
N LYS A 132 -1.65 0.66 7.26
CA LYS A 132 -0.55 0.89 8.19
C LYS A 132 0.75 1.20 7.45
N LEU A 133 1.09 0.43 6.42
CA LEU A 133 2.26 0.69 5.56
C LEU A 133 2.22 2.07 4.91
N LYS A 134 1.04 2.46 4.39
CA LYS A 134 0.85 3.82 3.84
C LYS A 134 1.09 4.91 4.88
N ARG A 135 0.63 4.71 6.13
CA ARG A 135 0.86 5.67 7.23
C ARG A 135 2.31 5.72 7.70
N MET A 136 3.04 4.61 7.60
CA MET A 136 4.47 4.54 7.88
C MET A 136 5.35 5.04 6.72
N GLY A 137 4.76 5.32 5.55
CA GLY A 137 5.52 5.72 4.36
C GLY A 137 6.27 4.57 3.69
N THR A 138 6.07 3.33 4.12
CA THR A 138 6.83 2.17 3.61
C THR A 138 6.18 1.60 2.35
N SER A 139 7.00 1.23 1.37
CA SER A 139 6.52 0.62 0.13
C SER A 139 6.02 -0.80 0.39
N ARG A 140 4.83 -1.12 -0.12
CA ARG A 140 4.25 -2.49 -0.10
C ARG A 140 4.94 -3.49 -1.02
N ARG A 141 5.88 -3.03 -1.85
CA ARG A 141 6.51 -3.86 -2.88
C ARG A 141 7.45 -4.84 -2.19
N VAL A 142 7.32 -6.12 -2.53
CA VAL A 142 8.37 -7.09 -2.25
C VAL A 142 9.58 -6.68 -3.10
N ARG A 143 10.66 -6.31 -2.42
CA ARG A 143 11.98 -6.02 -2.98
C ARG A 143 12.92 -7.22 -2.81
N ASP A 144 12.52 -8.25 -2.07
CA ASP A 144 13.27 -9.50 -1.98
C ASP A 144 13.41 -10.13 -3.37
N GLY A 145 14.65 -10.48 -3.72
CA GLY A 145 15.00 -11.07 -4.99
C GLY A 145 15.21 -10.05 -6.11
N TYR A 146 15.97 -10.50 -7.11
CA TYR A 146 16.40 -9.72 -8.25
C TYR A 146 15.29 -9.66 -9.30
N THR A 147 15.12 -8.49 -9.90
CA THR A 147 14.41 -8.34 -11.17
C THR A 147 15.31 -8.77 -12.33
N MET A 148 14.73 -9.06 -13.50
CA MET A 148 15.53 -9.36 -14.70
C MET A 148 16.55 -8.28 -15.03
N ARG A 149 16.20 -7.01 -14.85
CA ARG A 149 17.11 -5.89 -15.13
C ARG A 149 18.25 -5.79 -14.11
N GLU A 150 17.96 -6.10 -12.84
CA GLU A 150 19.01 -6.20 -11.82
C GLU A 150 19.93 -7.39 -12.13
N LEU A 151 19.39 -8.53 -12.57
CA LEU A 151 20.20 -9.67 -13.02
C LEU A 151 21.03 -9.38 -14.26
N GLU A 152 20.50 -8.64 -15.22
CA GLU A 152 21.24 -8.20 -16.41
C GLU A 152 22.47 -7.38 -16.01
N LEU A 153 22.31 -6.47 -15.04
CA LEU A 153 23.43 -5.68 -14.51
C LEU A 153 24.43 -6.54 -13.73
N CYS A 154 23.95 -7.48 -12.91
CA CYS A 154 24.80 -8.33 -12.08
C CYS A 154 25.55 -9.40 -12.87
N LEU A 155 24.87 -10.09 -13.80
CA LEU A 155 25.46 -11.17 -14.61
C LEU A 155 26.16 -10.64 -15.87
N GLY A 156 25.85 -9.42 -16.31
CA GLY A 156 26.34 -8.87 -17.57
C GLY A 156 25.78 -9.57 -18.80
N GLU A 157 24.63 -10.24 -18.66
CA GLU A 157 23.96 -11.04 -19.68
C GLU A 157 22.63 -10.40 -20.10
N ASP A 158 22.27 -10.54 -21.36
CA ASP A 158 21.08 -9.88 -21.93
C ASP A 158 19.76 -10.45 -21.36
N HIS A 159 18.78 -9.56 -21.15
CA HIS A 159 17.47 -9.92 -20.60
C HIS A 159 16.69 -10.95 -21.44
N HIS A 160 16.93 -11.07 -22.75
CA HIS A 160 16.36 -12.14 -23.58
C HIS A 160 16.95 -13.51 -23.24
N LYS A 161 18.25 -13.57 -22.92
CA LYS A 161 18.93 -14.80 -22.48
C LYS A 161 18.40 -15.25 -21.12
N ILE A 162 18.27 -14.31 -20.18
CA ILE A 162 17.66 -14.55 -18.86
C ILE A 162 16.20 -15.01 -19.02
N SER A 163 15.43 -14.40 -19.92
CA SER A 163 14.08 -14.86 -20.24
C SER A 163 14.06 -16.27 -20.83
N GLY A 164 15.08 -16.64 -21.60
CA GLY A 164 15.28 -18.01 -22.10
C GLY A 164 15.47 -19.02 -20.97
N TRP A 165 16.32 -18.70 -19.99
CA TRP A 165 16.54 -19.58 -18.82
C TRP A 165 15.26 -19.82 -18.01
N ILE A 166 14.42 -18.79 -17.85
CA ILE A 166 13.11 -18.91 -17.19
C ILE A 166 12.17 -19.80 -18.01
N LYS A 167 12.08 -19.59 -19.34
CA LYS A 167 11.25 -20.41 -20.23
C LYS A 167 11.67 -21.87 -20.27
N ASN A 168 12.97 -22.13 -20.17
CA ASN A 168 13.53 -23.47 -20.14
C ASN A 168 13.40 -24.13 -18.75
N GLY A 169 12.92 -23.40 -17.73
CA GLY A 169 12.77 -23.88 -16.37
C GLY A 169 14.08 -23.98 -15.57
N TRP A 170 15.19 -23.49 -16.12
CA TRP A 170 16.51 -23.51 -15.48
C TRP A 170 16.63 -22.48 -14.37
N LEU A 171 15.96 -21.33 -14.53
CA LEU A 171 15.88 -20.29 -13.54
C LEU A 171 14.44 -20.16 -13.05
N GLN A 172 14.21 -20.55 -11.80
CA GLN A 172 12.88 -20.48 -11.19
C GLN A 172 12.55 -19.03 -10.85
N ASP A 173 11.40 -18.57 -11.32
CA ASP A 173 10.91 -17.23 -11.03
C ASP A 173 9.61 -17.29 -10.22
N ARG A 174 9.39 -16.27 -9.38
CA ARG A 174 8.10 -16.04 -8.77
C ARG A 174 7.45 -14.86 -9.46
N LEU A 175 6.47 -15.13 -10.32
CA LEU A 175 5.62 -14.10 -10.91
C LEU A 175 4.88 -13.36 -9.80
N GLN A 176 5.27 -12.10 -9.56
CA GLN A 176 4.47 -11.24 -8.70
C GLN A 176 3.30 -10.71 -9.52
N GLY A 177 2.14 -11.36 -9.37
CA GLY A 177 0.88 -10.90 -9.94
C GLY A 177 0.60 -9.46 -9.53
N THR A 178 0.93 -8.53 -10.40
CA THR A 178 0.53 -7.14 -10.20
C THR A 178 -0.81 -6.97 -10.90
N ARG A 179 -1.87 -6.59 -10.17
CA ARG A 179 -3.12 -6.13 -10.80
C ARG A 179 -2.87 -4.79 -11.52
N ARG A 180 -2.05 -4.80 -12.56
CA ARG A 180 -1.80 -3.66 -13.46
C ARG A 180 -2.73 -3.79 -14.65
N HIS A 181 -3.27 -2.66 -15.09
CA HIS A 181 -4.10 -2.59 -16.29
C HIS A 181 -3.24 -2.99 -17.51
N ASN A 182 -3.82 -3.77 -18.42
CA ASN A 182 -3.18 -4.51 -19.52
C ASN A 182 -2.38 -3.67 -20.54
N GLY A 183 -2.23 -2.36 -20.35
CA GLY A 183 -1.54 -1.48 -21.30
C GLY A 183 -0.02 -1.49 -21.19
N ASN A 184 0.56 -1.66 -19.99
CA ASN A 184 2.01 -1.42 -19.76
C ASN A 184 2.65 -2.33 -18.69
N GLY A 185 2.05 -3.48 -18.34
CA GLY A 185 2.47 -4.22 -17.15
C GLY A 185 2.50 -5.73 -17.35
N LYS A 186 3.59 -6.24 -17.93
CA LYS A 186 3.97 -7.65 -17.67
C LYS A 186 4.29 -7.80 -16.18
N ASP A 187 4.04 -8.99 -15.65
CA ASP A 187 4.38 -9.30 -14.26
C ASP A 187 5.88 -9.11 -14.02
N ILE A 188 6.22 -8.61 -12.83
CA ILE A 188 7.62 -8.42 -12.47
C ILE A 188 8.12 -9.76 -11.97
N HIS A 189 9.03 -10.36 -12.75
CA HIS A 189 9.77 -11.54 -12.33
C HIS A 189 10.65 -11.16 -11.14
N ARG A 190 10.52 -11.92 -10.05
CA ARG A 190 11.36 -11.82 -8.85
C ARG A 190 12.04 -13.16 -8.64
N ILE A 191 13.36 -13.15 -8.73
CA ILE A 191 14.20 -14.34 -8.70
C ILE A 191 14.99 -14.29 -7.39
N ARG A 192 14.88 -15.33 -6.55
CA ARG A 192 15.57 -15.33 -5.26
C ARG A 192 17.04 -15.70 -5.45
N GLU A 193 17.86 -15.32 -4.49
CA GLU A 193 19.29 -15.68 -4.49
C GLU A 193 19.50 -17.18 -4.50
N ASP A 194 18.71 -17.93 -3.73
CA ASP A 194 18.75 -19.40 -3.71
C ASP A 194 18.54 -19.96 -5.13
N ASP A 195 17.55 -19.45 -5.87
CA ASP A 195 17.23 -19.89 -7.24
C ASP A 195 18.38 -19.53 -8.23
N ILE A 196 19.08 -18.42 -8.00
CA ILE A 196 20.24 -18.00 -8.81
C ILE A 196 21.45 -18.90 -8.51
N VAL A 197 21.68 -19.22 -7.24
CA VAL A 197 22.76 -20.12 -6.82
C VAL A 197 22.53 -21.53 -7.38
N ASP A 198 21.31 -22.03 -7.32
CA ASP A 198 20.95 -23.33 -7.90
C ASP A 198 21.14 -23.34 -9.42
N PHE A 199 20.76 -22.25 -10.11
CA PHE A 199 21.05 -22.07 -11.53
C PHE A 199 22.55 -22.09 -11.83
N ILE A 200 23.36 -21.33 -11.09
CA ILE A 200 24.83 -21.29 -11.26
C ILE A 200 25.44 -22.68 -11.02
N ARG A 201 24.94 -23.44 -10.03
CA ARG A 201 25.42 -24.79 -9.72
C ARG A 201 25.11 -25.80 -10.82
N ASN A 202 23.91 -25.73 -11.40
CA ASN A 202 23.45 -26.71 -12.39
C ASN A 202 23.84 -26.34 -13.83
N HIS A 203 24.02 -25.05 -14.12
CA HIS A 203 24.31 -24.52 -15.46
C HIS A 203 25.43 -23.47 -15.46
N PRO A 204 26.63 -23.76 -14.93
CA PRO A 204 27.73 -22.79 -14.88
C PRO A 204 28.22 -22.37 -16.27
N GLN A 205 28.03 -23.23 -17.27
CA GLN A 205 28.45 -23.05 -18.67
C GLN A 205 27.76 -21.85 -19.35
N GLU A 206 26.55 -21.50 -18.90
CA GLU A 206 25.70 -20.47 -19.51
C GLU A 206 26.12 -19.04 -19.12
N ILE A 207 26.97 -18.91 -18.09
CA ILE A 207 27.35 -17.63 -17.51
C ILE A 207 28.77 -17.27 -17.95
N ASN A 208 28.92 -16.09 -18.54
CA ASN A 208 30.23 -15.54 -18.83
C ASN A 208 30.81 -14.81 -17.60
N LEU A 209 31.64 -15.50 -16.81
CA LEU A 209 32.29 -14.95 -15.61
C LEU A 209 33.10 -13.68 -15.86
N GLY A 210 33.54 -13.41 -17.10
CA GLY A 210 34.26 -12.18 -17.46
C GLY A 210 33.37 -10.94 -17.53
N LYS A 211 32.04 -11.11 -17.66
CA LYS A 211 31.06 -10.00 -17.72
C LYS A 211 30.32 -9.77 -16.41
N VAL A 212 30.37 -10.74 -15.51
CA VAL A 212 29.68 -10.70 -14.22
C VAL A 212 30.33 -9.65 -13.32
N ASP A 213 29.52 -8.95 -12.53
CA ASP A 213 30.00 -8.16 -11.40
C ASP A 213 30.67 -9.10 -10.39
N GLN A 214 32.01 -9.06 -10.36
CA GLN A 214 32.83 -9.95 -9.56
C GLN A 214 32.55 -9.80 -8.06
N THR A 215 32.25 -8.58 -7.59
CA THR A 215 31.97 -8.33 -6.18
C THR A 215 30.64 -8.92 -5.77
N TRP A 216 29.62 -8.74 -6.60
CA TRP A 216 28.31 -9.35 -6.40
C TRP A 216 28.37 -10.89 -6.48
N PHE A 217 29.11 -11.44 -7.44
CA PHE A 217 29.23 -12.90 -7.60
C PHE A 217 29.94 -13.55 -6.41
N LEU A 218 31.00 -12.92 -5.90
CA LEU A 218 31.69 -13.38 -4.69
C LEU A 218 30.77 -13.26 -3.47
N ASP A 219 29.99 -12.19 -3.33
CA ASP A 219 29.00 -12.05 -2.26
C ASP A 219 27.97 -13.19 -2.28
N LEU A 220 27.41 -13.44 -3.47
CA LEU A 220 26.42 -14.49 -3.70
C LEU A 220 26.97 -15.90 -3.41
N VAL A 221 28.17 -16.22 -3.88
CA VAL A 221 28.75 -17.57 -3.75
C VAL A 221 29.44 -17.78 -2.41
N LEU A 222 30.05 -16.76 -1.80
CA LEU A 222 30.82 -16.91 -0.56
C LEU A 222 30.01 -16.62 0.70
N LEU A 223 29.14 -15.60 0.71
CA LEU A 223 28.29 -15.32 1.88
C LEU A 223 27.06 -16.23 1.94
N LYS A 224 26.55 -16.70 0.80
CA LYS A 224 25.38 -17.61 0.74
C LYS A 224 25.64 -19.00 0.18
N GLY A 225 26.73 -19.23 -0.57
CA GLY A 225 27.10 -20.60 -0.97
C GLY A 225 27.56 -21.47 0.20
N ARG A 226 27.86 -20.86 1.35
CA ARG A 226 27.81 -21.48 2.67
C ARG A 226 26.41 -21.34 3.28
N GLU A 227 25.40 -21.96 2.69
CA GLU A 227 24.61 -22.80 3.59
C GLU A 227 25.58 -23.86 4.13
N VAL A 228 26.21 -23.52 5.26
CA VAL A 228 26.61 -24.52 6.25
C VAL A 228 25.44 -25.48 6.25
N ARG A 229 25.67 -26.73 5.80
CA ARG A 229 24.71 -27.82 5.95
C ARG A 229 24.18 -27.64 7.36
N GLN A 230 22.97 -27.10 7.51
CA GLN A 230 22.37 -27.05 8.83
C GLN A 230 22.24 -28.53 9.14
N ALA A 231 23.11 -29.01 10.03
CA ALA A 231 22.96 -30.31 10.61
C ALA A 231 21.49 -30.36 11.02
N LYS A 232 20.72 -31.25 10.40
CA LYS A 232 19.35 -31.54 10.77
C LYS A 232 19.36 -31.59 12.30
N SER A 233 18.78 -30.56 12.92
CA SER A 233 18.73 -30.47 14.37
C SER A 233 18.15 -31.79 14.85
N ALA A 234 18.83 -32.45 15.79
CA ALA A 234 18.46 -33.75 16.37
C ALA A 234 17.15 -33.71 17.18
N ARG A 235 16.24 -32.78 16.88
CA ARG A 235 14.90 -32.63 17.47
C ARG A 235 13.79 -33.24 16.62
N ASP A 236 14.02 -33.50 15.34
CA ASP A 236 13.00 -34.13 14.47
C ASP A 236 13.10 -35.67 14.42
N ALA A 237 14.11 -36.27 15.05
CA ALA A 237 14.25 -37.73 15.15
C ALA A 237 13.47 -38.36 16.32
N VAL A 238 12.97 -37.55 17.27
CA VAL A 238 12.26 -38.07 18.47
C VAL A 238 10.76 -38.23 18.21
N VAL A 239 10.18 -37.52 17.24
CA VAL A 239 8.71 -37.55 17.00
C VAL A 239 8.27 -38.75 16.14
N LEU A 240 9.19 -39.48 15.51
CA LEU A 240 8.86 -40.67 14.70
C LEU A 240 9.13 -42.01 15.40
N ALA A 241 9.56 -42.00 16.67
CA ALA A 241 9.78 -43.21 17.46
C ALA A 241 8.62 -43.56 18.41
N ASP A 242 7.73 -42.61 18.74
CA ASP A 242 6.64 -42.82 19.70
C ASP A 242 5.28 -43.21 19.05
N ASP A 243 5.11 -43.06 17.73
CA ASP A 243 3.88 -43.46 17.01
C ASP A 243 3.93 -44.90 16.44
N ALA A 244 4.92 -45.70 16.84
CA ALA A 244 5.04 -47.12 16.46
C ALA A 244 4.90 -48.09 17.65
N ALA A 245 4.51 -47.59 18.84
CA ALA A 245 4.39 -48.40 20.05
C ALA A 245 3.12 -48.11 20.88
N ALA A 246 1.97 -47.92 20.21
CA ALA A 246 0.64 -47.97 20.82
C ALA A 246 -0.39 -48.59 19.87
#